data_AF-A0A327GXJ2-F1
#
_entry.id   AF-A0A327GXJ2-F1
#
_cell.length_a   1.000
_cell.length_b   1.000
_cell.length_c   1.000
_cell.angle_alpha   90.00
_cell.angle_beta   90.00
_cell.angle_gamma   90.00
#
_symmetry.space_group_name_H-M   'P 1'
#
loop_
_entity.id
_entity.type
_entity.pdbx_description
1 polymer ?
#
loop_
_entity_poly.entity_id
_entity_poly.type
_entity_poly.pdbx_seq_one_letter_code
_entity_poly.pdbx_strand_id
1 'polypeptide(L)'
;MDYDLPPPSGEPPFTRGIHPNMYQDRIWTMRQYAGFSDPKSTNSRFKSLLSSGQSGLSVAFDLPTQLGLDSDDPLSIGEVGRVGVPIDSILDMRELFDGVDLGKVSTSMTINAPAAVLFALYTVVAEENGIPLEEISGTIQNDVLKEYMARGLYVYPPDQSMRLAVDLIEWCSTRAPKWNPISVSGYHIREAGSTAPQEIG
;
A
#
# COMPACT_ATOMS: atom_id res chain seq x y z
N MET A 1 -25.12 20.63 32.61
CA MET A 1 -25.09 19.26 32.07
C MET A 1 -23.63 18.91 31.96
N ASP A 2 -23.14 18.05 32.86
CA ASP A 2 -21.86 17.38 32.65
C ASP A 2 -22.03 16.48 31.43
N TYR A 3 -21.43 16.86 30.32
CA TYR A 3 -21.20 15.89 29.26
C TYR A 3 -20.01 15.05 29.72
N ASP A 4 -20.20 13.75 29.88
CA ASP A 4 -19.09 12.80 30.01
C ASP A 4 -18.18 13.01 28.81
N LEU A 5 -17.08 13.71 29.01
CA LEU A 5 -16.10 13.93 27.97
C LEU A 5 -15.45 12.59 27.66
N PRO A 6 -15.22 12.26 26.37
CA PRO A 6 -14.52 11.03 26.03
C PRO A 6 -13.12 11.02 26.68
N PRO A 7 -12.57 9.82 26.98
CA PRO A 7 -11.23 9.66 27.52
C PRO A 7 -10.17 10.43 26.72
N PRO A 8 -9.03 10.79 27.34
CA PRO A 8 -7.90 11.39 26.65
C PRO A 8 -7.47 10.60 25.41
N SER A 9 -6.81 11.27 24.46
CA SER A 9 -6.18 10.59 23.33
C SER A 9 -5.17 9.54 23.83
N GLY A 10 -5.02 8.44 23.09
CA GLY A 10 -4.21 7.30 23.51
C GLY A 10 -4.89 6.32 24.47
N GLU A 11 -6.14 6.58 24.88
CA GLU A 11 -6.92 5.67 25.73
C GLU A 11 -8.19 5.17 25.02
N PRO A 12 -8.59 3.89 25.20
CA PRO A 12 -9.85 3.38 24.67
C PRO A 12 -11.06 4.23 25.13
N PRO A 13 -12.05 4.50 24.26
CA PRO A 13 -12.26 3.96 22.91
C PRO A 13 -11.57 4.75 21.78
N PHE A 14 -10.55 5.56 22.10
CA PHE A 14 -9.74 6.32 21.15
C PHE A 14 -10.49 7.39 20.34
N THR A 15 -11.66 7.82 20.79
CA THR A 15 -12.47 8.87 20.14
C THR A 15 -11.67 10.15 19.86
N ARG A 16 -10.68 10.46 20.71
CA ARG A 16 -9.83 11.66 20.59
C ARG A 16 -8.49 11.41 19.88
N GLY A 17 -8.22 10.19 19.43
CA GLY A 17 -6.99 9.79 18.75
C GLY A 17 -6.29 8.59 19.40
N ILE A 18 -5.52 7.86 18.61
CA ILE A 18 -4.85 6.60 19.00
C ILE A 18 -3.53 6.80 19.75
N HIS A 19 -3.00 8.03 19.82
CA HIS A 19 -1.73 8.35 20.48
C HIS A 19 -1.92 9.44 21.55
N PRO A 20 -1.24 9.39 22.70
CA PRO A 20 -1.42 10.34 23.79
C PRO A 20 -1.32 11.82 23.40
N ASN A 21 -0.28 12.21 22.66
CA ASN A 21 -0.04 13.61 22.30
C ASN A 21 -0.30 13.92 20.81
N MET A 22 -0.72 12.91 20.02
CA MET A 22 -1.02 13.05 18.59
C MET A 22 0.04 13.89 17.83
N TYR A 23 -0.40 14.98 17.20
CA TYR A 23 0.44 15.82 16.35
C TYR A 23 1.36 16.78 17.11
N GLN A 24 1.29 16.82 18.45
CA GLN A 24 2.28 17.54 19.26
C GLN A 24 3.62 16.80 19.26
N ASP A 25 3.59 15.46 19.23
CA ASP A 25 4.80 14.62 19.17
C ASP A 25 5.23 14.37 17.71
N ARG A 26 4.27 14.00 16.85
CA ARG A 26 4.56 13.61 15.47
C ARG A 26 3.41 13.98 14.54
N ILE A 27 3.68 14.82 13.55
CA ILE A 27 2.72 15.10 12.47
C ILE A 27 2.42 13.84 11.64
N TRP A 28 1.27 13.82 10.98
CA TRP A 28 0.92 12.71 10.08
C TRP A 28 1.98 12.54 8.98
N THR A 29 2.11 11.31 8.46
CA THR A 29 3.03 11.04 7.36
C THR A 29 2.48 11.70 6.10
N MET A 30 3.25 12.62 5.50
CA MET A 30 2.92 13.16 4.19
C MET A 30 3.32 12.12 3.14
N ARG A 31 2.31 11.52 2.51
CA ARG A 31 2.50 10.38 1.61
C ARG A 31 1.72 10.60 0.30
N GLN A 32 2.40 11.14 -0.70
CA GLN A 32 1.83 11.34 -2.03
C GLN A 32 1.81 10.03 -2.80
N TYR A 33 0.66 9.76 -3.42
CA TYR A 33 0.46 8.68 -4.37
C TYR A 33 1.13 9.03 -5.70
N ALA A 34 2.06 8.19 -6.14
CA ALA A 34 2.82 8.40 -7.36
C ALA A 34 3.16 7.08 -8.06
N GLY A 35 3.09 7.11 -9.39
CA GLY A 35 3.39 6.01 -10.29
C GLY A 35 2.78 6.34 -11.65
N PHE A 36 3.60 6.37 -12.70
CA PHE A 36 3.15 6.58 -14.08
C PHE A 36 4.28 6.24 -15.06
N SER A 37 3.91 5.91 -16.30
CA SER A 37 4.84 5.59 -17.38
C SER A 37 5.62 4.32 -17.12
N ASP A 38 6.78 4.41 -16.46
CA ASP A 38 7.76 3.34 -16.35
C ASP A 38 8.47 3.38 -14.98
N PRO A 39 9.12 2.28 -14.57
CA PRO A 39 9.83 2.20 -13.28
C PRO A 39 10.84 3.32 -13.07
N LYS A 40 11.63 3.67 -14.09
CA LYS A 40 12.69 4.69 -14.01
C LYS A 40 12.14 6.10 -13.79
N SER A 41 11.09 6.45 -14.54
CA SER A 41 10.40 7.74 -14.43
C SER A 41 9.73 7.86 -13.05
N THR A 42 9.11 6.77 -12.58
CA THR A 42 8.51 6.72 -11.24
C THR A 42 9.57 6.82 -10.14
N ASN A 43 10.72 6.14 -10.26
CA ASN A 43 11.85 6.26 -9.33
C ASN A 43 12.37 7.71 -9.25
N SER A 44 12.55 8.36 -10.41
CA SER A 44 12.97 9.76 -10.48
C SER A 44 11.98 10.68 -9.75
N ARG A 45 10.68 10.40 -9.87
CA ARG A 45 9.63 11.10 -9.11
C ARG A 45 9.73 10.82 -7.62
N PHE A 46 9.96 9.57 -7.19
CA PHE A 46 10.15 9.24 -5.78
C PHE A 46 11.33 9.99 -5.17
N LYS A 47 12.49 9.99 -5.82
CA LYS A 47 13.67 10.75 -5.39
C LYS A 47 13.38 12.25 -5.26
N SER A 48 12.68 12.83 -6.24
CA SER A 48 12.24 14.24 -6.19
C SER A 48 11.32 14.53 -5.00
N LEU A 49 10.32 13.67 -4.75
CA LEU A 49 9.40 13.80 -3.63
C LEU A 49 10.11 13.71 -2.27
N LEU A 50 11.01 12.72 -2.10
CA LEU A 50 11.82 12.56 -0.89
C LEU A 50 12.71 13.79 -0.65
N SER A 51 13.38 14.29 -1.70
CA SER A 51 14.21 15.50 -1.61
C SER A 51 13.41 16.77 -1.27
N SER A 52 12.09 16.76 -1.54
CA SER A 52 11.17 17.86 -1.23
C SER A 52 10.54 17.76 0.16
N GLY A 53 10.99 16.82 1.01
CA GLY A 53 10.54 16.65 2.39
C GLY A 53 9.41 15.63 2.59
N GLN A 54 9.06 14.86 1.56
CA GLN A 54 8.11 13.76 1.73
C GLN A 54 8.69 12.67 2.63
N SER A 55 7.92 12.22 3.63
CA SER A 55 8.40 11.29 4.66
C SER A 55 8.03 9.82 4.42
N GLY A 56 7.34 9.51 3.32
CA GLY A 56 7.07 8.15 2.88
C GLY A 56 6.52 8.11 1.45
N LEU A 57 6.71 6.99 0.76
CA LEU A 57 6.28 6.81 -0.64
C LEU A 57 4.93 6.10 -0.73
N SER A 58 4.15 6.34 -1.78
CA SER A 58 2.99 5.51 -2.10
C SER A 58 2.97 5.18 -3.58
N VAL A 59 3.06 3.89 -3.90
CA VAL A 59 3.21 3.36 -5.26
C VAL A 59 1.84 3.12 -5.87
N ALA A 60 1.61 3.74 -7.03
CA ALA A 60 0.49 3.47 -7.91
C ALA A 60 0.92 2.49 -9.02
N PHE A 61 0.29 1.31 -9.08
CA PHE A 61 0.55 0.34 -10.14
C PHE A 61 -0.41 0.51 -11.31
N ASP A 62 0.00 0.12 -12.51
CA ASP A 62 -0.88 0.17 -13.68
C ASP A 62 -1.98 -0.91 -13.63
N LEU A 63 -2.90 -0.89 -14.59
CA LEU A 63 -4.03 -1.81 -14.59
C LEU A 63 -3.61 -3.29 -14.82
N PRO A 64 -2.73 -3.61 -15.80
CA PRO A 64 -2.18 -4.97 -15.96
C PRO A 64 -1.58 -5.54 -14.67
N THR A 65 -0.69 -4.79 -14.03
CA THR A 65 -0.04 -5.21 -12.77
C THR A 65 -1.08 -5.44 -11.67
N GLN A 66 -2.13 -4.61 -11.60
CA GLN A 66 -3.23 -4.78 -10.63
C GLN A 66 -4.06 -6.05 -10.87
N LEU A 67 -4.14 -6.51 -12.12
CA LEU A 67 -4.84 -7.73 -12.52
C LEU A 67 -3.91 -8.96 -12.58
N GLY A 68 -2.63 -8.81 -12.23
CA GLY A 68 -1.66 -9.90 -12.27
C GLY A 68 -1.33 -10.36 -13.69
N LEU A 69 -1.37 -9.44 -14.66
CA LEU A 69 -1.01 -9.67 -16.04
C LEU A 69 0.35 -9.01 -16.33
N ASP A 70 1.17 -9.70 -17.11
CA ASP A 70 2.41 -9.13 -17.64
C ASP A 70 2.11 -8.09 -18.73
N SER A 71 3.05 -7.19 -18.95
CA SER A 71 2.92 -6.10 -19.93
C SER A 71 2.76 -6.57 -21.38
N ASP A 72 3.17 -7.81 -21.72
CA ASP A 72 3.02 -8.40 -23.05
C ASP A 72 1.76 -9.28 -23.20
N ASP A 73 0.94 -9.41 -22.16
CA ASP A 73 -0.35 -10.09 -22.27
C ASP A 73 -1.27 -9.35 -23.26
N PRO A 74 -1.99 -10.06 -24.16
CA PRO A 74 -2.92 -9.42 -25.10
C PRO A 74 -3.97 -8.50 -24.46
N LEU A 75 -4.37 -8.74 -23.21
CA LEU A 75 -5.31 -7.89 -22.46
C LEU A 75 -4.67 -6.63 -21.89
N SER A 76 -3.33 -6.57 -21.83
CA SER A 76 -2.57 -5.42 -21.32
C SER A 76 -2.43 -4.29 -22.36
N ILE A 77 -2.69 -4.57 -23.64
CA ILE A 77 -2.50 -3.64 -24.76
C ILE A 77 -3.25 -2.31 -24.51
N GLY A 78 -2.49 -1.22 -24.43
CA GLY A 78 -3.01 0.14 -24.26
C GLY A 78 -3.19 0.59 -22.81
N GLU A 79 -2.96 -0.30 -21.83
CA GLU A 79 -3.11 0.00 -20.40
C GLU A 79 -1.78 -0.01 -19.64
N VAL A 80 -0.72 -0.60 -20.22
CA VAL A 80 0.64 -0.62 -19.66
C VAL A 80 1.13 0.80 -19.35
N GLY A 81 1.47 1.05 -18.10
CA GLY A 81 2.03 2.33 -17.63
C GLY A 81 1.07 3.54 -17.66
N ARG A 82 -0.20 3.33 -18.04
CA ARG A 82 -1.15 4.43 -18.30
C ARG A 82 -1.64 5.12 -17.04
N VAL A 83 -1.94 4.34 -16.01
CA VAL A 83 -2.54 4.80 -14.73
C VAL A 83 -1.66 4.55 -13.52
N GLY A 84 -0.46 4.01 -13.73
CA GLY A 84 0.48 3.63 -12.69
C GLY A 84 1.78 3.11 -13.31
N VAL A 85 2.68 2.60 -12.47
CA VAL A 85 3.91 1.96 -12.91
C VAL A 85 3.64 0.48 -13.27
N PRO A 86 4.13 -0.02 -14.43
CA PRO A 86 4.11 -1.45 -14.75
C PRO A 86 5.18 -2.18 -13.95
N ILE A 87 4.86 -3.35 -13.40
CA ILE A 87 5.82 -4.23 -12.73
C ILE A 87 5.54 -5.67 -13.15
N ASP A 88 6.37 -6.19 -14.06
CA ASP A 88 6.27 -7.58 -14.53
C ASP A 88 7.20 -8.49 -13.71
N SER A 89 8.30 -7.94 -13.20
CA SER A 89 9.39 -8.73 -12.63
C SER A 89 10.18 -8.03 -11.53
N ILE A 90 11.16 -8.76 -10.97
CA ILE A 90 12.14 -8.17 -10.06
C ILE A 90 13.00 -7.08 -10.72
N LEU A 91 13.17 -7.11 -12.04
CA LEU A 91 13.96 -6.08 -12.75
C LEU A 91 13.29 -4.71 -12.63
N ASP A 92 11.97 -4.67 -12.78
CA ASP A 92 11.17 -3.46 -12.70
C ASP A 92 11.12 -2.94 -11.27
N MET A 93 10.99 -3.85 -10.28
CA MET A 93 11.00 -3.48 -8.87
C MET A 93 12.37 -2.91 -8.43
N ARG A 94 13.47 -3.47 -8.94
CA ARG A 94 14.83 -2.94 -8.72
C ARG A 94 14.96 -1.53 -9.28
N GLU A 95 14.52 -1.30 -10.51
CA GLU A 95 14.58 0.03 -11.13
C GLU A 95 13.68 1.04 -10.41
N LEU A 96 12.48 0.62 -9.99
CA LEU A 96 11.53 1.45 -9.24
C LEU A 96 12.14 1.98 -7.93
N PHE A 97 12.93 1.17 -7.23
CA PHE A 97 13.51 1.52 -5.93
C PHE A 97 15.02 1.76 -5.94
N ASP A 98 15.64 1.85 -7.12
CA ASP A 98 17.07 2.16 -7.24
C ASP A 98 17.43 3.43 -6.44
N GLY A 99 18.44 3.32 -5.57
CA GLY A 99 18.91 4.42 -4.73
C GLY A 99 17.91 4.91 -3.66
N VAL A 100 16.83 4.17 -3.37
CA VAL A 100 15.92 4.44 -2.26
C VAL A 100 16.25 3.51 -1.09
N ASP A 101 16.58 4.08 0.07
CA ASP A 101 16.84 3.30 1.29
C ASP A 101 15.53 2.81 1.93
N LEU A 102 15.13 1.58 1.61
CA LEU A 102 13.88 0.97 2.08
C LEU A 102 13.84 0.71 3.60
N GLY A 103 14.99 0.74 4.28
CA GLY A 103 15.06 0.62 5.75
C GLY A 103 14.74 1.93 6.46
N LYS A 104 14.83 3.07 5.75
CA LYS A 104 14.54 4.41 6.29
C LYS A 104 13.25 5.01 5.74
N VAL A 105 12.88 4.67 4.51
CA VAL A 105 11.69 5.23 3.85
C VAL A 105 10.52 4.27 4.02
N SER A 106 9.46 4.75 4.67
CA SER A 106 8.22 3.98 4.74
C SER A 106 7.53 3.95 3.37
N THR A 107 7.14 2.79 2.87
CA THR A 107 6.53 2.61 1.54
C THR A 107 5.10 2.08 1.64
N SER A 108 4.15 2.66 0.90
CA SER A 108 2.80 2.13 0.74
C SER A 108 2.64 1.57 -0.66
N MET A 109 2.02 0.41 -0.81
CA MET A 109 1.74 -0.23 -2.09
C MET A 109 0.22 -0.42 -2.25
N THR A 110 -0.39 0.32 -3.18
CA THR A 110 -1.84 0.26 -3.44
C THR A 110 -2.14 -0.89 -4.39
N ILE A 111 -1.97 -2.11 -3.90
CA ILE A 111 -2.13 -3.36 -4.65
C ILE A 111 -2.94 -4.37 -3.81
N ASN A 112 -3.76 -5.20 -4.47
CA ASN A 112 -4.70 -6.11 -3.80
C ASN A 112 -4.59 -7.54 -4.32
N ALA A 113 -5.18 -7.88 -5.47
CA ALA A 113 -5.22 -9.26 -5.94
C ALA A 113 -3.83 -9.92 -6.07
N PRO A 114 -2.79 -9.25 -6.61
CA PRO A 114 -1.43 -9.79 -6.63
C PRO A 114 -0.55 -9.26 -5.48
N ALA A 115 -1.14 -8.77 -4.38
CA ALA A 115 -0.41 -8.15 -3.27
C ALA A 115 0.75 -8.99 -2.73
N ALA A 116 0.52 -10.29 -2.52
CA ALA A 116 1.56 -11.20 -2.02
C ALA A 116 2.77 -11.28 -2.97
N VAL A 117 2.54 -11.28 -4.28
CA VAL A 117 3.60 -11.35 -5.30
C VAL A 117 4.40 -10.05 -5.32
N LEU A 118 3.72 -8.91 -5.40
CA LEU A 118 4.39 -7.60 -5.42
C LEU A 118 5.15 -7.33 -4.11
N PHE A 119 4.62 -7.80 -2.98
CA PHE A 119 5.34 -7.73 -1.72
C PHE A 119 6.58 -8.62 -1.69
N ALA A 120 6.51 -9.83 -2.23
CA ALA A 120 7.69 -10.69 -2.37
C ALA A 120 8.79 -10.03 -3.21
N LEU A 121 8.43 -9.37 -4.32
CA LEU A 121 9.40 -8.60 -5.12
C LEU A 121 10.01 -7.45 -4.31
N TYR A 122 9.20 -6.71 -3.56
CA TYR A 122 9.66 -5.63 -2.68
C TYR A 122 10.65 -6.16 -1.61
N THR A 123 10.36 -7.29 -0.98
CA THR A 123 11.24 -7.88 0.03
C THR A 123 12.56 -8.35 -0.58
N VAL A 124 12.55 -8.92 -1.78
CA VAL A 124 13.78 -9.31 -2.49
C VAL A 124 14.65 -8.09 -2.79
N VAL A 125 14.06 -6.96 -3.22
CA VAL A 125 14.83 -5.71 -3.41
C VAL A 125 15.43 -5.21 -2.09
N ALA A 126 14.72 -5.33 -0.97
CA ALA A 126 15.28 -4.98 0.33
C ALA A 126 16.47 -5.88 0.70
N GLU A 127 16.33 -7.20 0.53
CA GLU A 127 17.38 -8.18 0.79
C GLU A 127 18.63 -7.97 -0.09
N GLU A 128 18.45 -7.67 -1.38
CA GLU A 128 19.55 -7.36 -2.31
C GLU A 128 20.34 -6.11 -1.91
N ASN A 129 19.67 -5.17 -1.24
CA ASN A 129 20.29 -3.96 -0.69
C ASN A 129 20.82 -4.16 0.74
N GLY A 130 20.78 -5.39 1.26
CA GLY A 130 21.27 -5.74 2.60
C GLY A 130 20.40 -5.20 3.74
N ILE A 131 19.12 -4.90 3.46
CA ILE A 131 18.17 -4.37 4.44
C ILE A 131 17.39 -5.55 5.05
N PRO A 132 17.50 -5.80 6.36
CA PRO A 132 16.72 -6.84 7.03
C PRO A 132 15.22 -6.59 6.94
N LEU A 133 14.42 -7.65 6.84
CA LEU A 133 12.96 -7.55 6.73
C LEU A 133 12.29 -6.97 7.99
N GLU A 134 12.98 -7.03 9.13
CA GLU A 134 12.54 -6.40 10.38
C GLU A 134 12.72 -4.88 10.38
N GLU A 135 13.44 -4.33 9.41
CA GLU A 135 13.68 -2.90 9.23
C GLU A 135 12.76 -2.25 8.21
N ILE A 136 12.25 -3.00 7.22
CA ILE A 136 11.30 -2.45 6.26
C ILE A 136 10.01 -2.01 6.97
N SER A 137 9.53 -0.83 6.63
CA SER A 137 8.28 -0.28 7.18
C SER A 137 7.38 0.20 6.05
N GLY A 138 6.09 0.02 6.21
CA GLY A 138 5.19 0.30 5.10
C GLY A 138 3.81 -0.27 5.25
N THR A 139 3.07 -0.25 4.16
CA THR A 139 1.70 -0.75 4.08
C THR A 139 1.48 -1.38 2.73
N ILE A 140 0.81 -2.52 2.69
CA ILE A 140 0.23 -3.06 1.47
C ILE A 140 -1.29 -3.04 1.61
N GLN A 141 -2.01 -2.68 0.54
CA GLN A 141 -3.46 -2.49 0.68
C GLN A 141 -4.16 -3.82 1.01
N ASN A 142 -3.95 -4.86 0.20
CA ASN A 142 -4.35 -6.25 0.50
C ASN A 142 -5.80 -6.43 1.00
N ASP A 143 -6.70 -5.51 0.63
CA ASP A 143 -8.10 -5.54 1.00
C ASP A 143 -8.90 -6.07 -0.19
N VAL A 144 -9.06 -7.39 -0.24
CA VAL A 144 -9.69 -8.06 -1.38
C VAL A 144 -11.21 -7.92 -1.36
N LEU A 145 -11.84 -7.73 -0.20
CA LEU A 145 -13.30 -7.68 -0.10
C LEU A 145 -13.87 -6.44 -0.80
N LYS A 146 -13.24 -5.28 -0.61
CA LYS A 146 -13.64 -4.06 -1.31
C LYS A 146 -13.41 -4.10 -2.82
N GLU A 147 -12.57 -5.00 -3.33
CA GLU A 147 -12.45 -5.23 -4.78
C GLU A 147 -13.75 -5.77 -5.36
N TYR A 148 -14.39 -6.72 -4.70
CA TYR A 148 -15.67 -7.27 -5.18
C TYR A 148 -16.83 -6.29 -5.02
N MET A 149 -16.79 -5.44 -4.00
CA MET A 149 -17.89 -4.53 -3.68
C MET A 149 -17.88 -3.23 -4.49
N ALA A 150 -16.70 -2.67 -4.76
CA ALA A 150 -16.61 -1.29 -5.26
C ALA A 150 -15.55 -1.05 -6.35
N ARG A 151 -14.37 -1.67 -6.24
CA ARG A 151 -13.22 -1.30 -7.10
C ARG A 151 -13.07 -2.16 -8.36
N GLY A 152 -13.47 -3.44 -8.30
CA GLY A 152 -13.54 -4.34 -9.46
C GLY A 152 -12.23 -4.98 -9.90
N LEU A 153 -11.12 -4.85 -9.17
CA LEU A 153 -9.80 -5.39 -9.56
C LEU A 153 -9.45 -6.66 -8.77
N TYR A 154 -10.28 -7.69 -8.94
CA TYR A 154 -10.05 -9.03 -8.39
C TYR A 154 -9.63 -10.02 -9.48
N VAL A 155 -8.88 -11.06 -9.09
CA VAL A 155 -8.37 -12.10 -10.02
C VAL A 155 -8.96 -13.47 -9.67
N TYR A 156 -8.89 -13.85 -8.39
CA TYR A 156 -9.38 -15.13 -7.91
C TYR A 156 -10.83 -15.01 -7.40
N PRO A 157 -11.51 -16.12 -7.07
CA PRO A 157 -12.75 -16.05 -6.31
C PRO A 157 -12.51 -15.59 -4.84
N PRO A 158 -13.56 -15.21 -4.10
CA PRO A 158 -13.44 -14.65 -2.76
C PRO A 158 -12.67 -15.51 -1.76
N ASP A 159 -12.95 -16.82 -1.69
CA ASP A 159 -12.32 -17.71 -0.70
C ASP A 159 -10.80 -17.81 -0.89
N GLN A 160 -10.34 -17.95 -2.13
CA GLN A 160 -8.91 -18.02 -2.46
C GLN A 160 -8.23 -16.68 -2.25
N SER A 161 -8.91 -15.58 -2.57
CA SER A 161 -8.40 -14.22 -2.33
C SER A 161 -8.23 -13.94 -0.85
N MET A 162 -9.21 -14.33 -0.03
CA MET A 162 -9.15 -14.21 1.43
C MET A 162 -8.02 -15.04 2.01
N ARG A 163 -7.84 -16.28 1.54
CA ARG A 163 -6.71 -17.12 1.95
C ARG A 163 -5.36 -16.42 1.70
N LEU A 164 -5.13 -15.91 0.49
CA LEU A 164 -3.89 -15.21 0.14
C LEU A 164 -3.68 -13.94 0.99
N ALA A 165 -4.74 -13.17 1.22
CA ALA A 165 -4.66 -11.98 2.05
C ALA A 165 -4.27 -12.31 3.50
N VAL A 166 -4.85 -13.38 4.06
CA VAL A 166 -4.55 -13.86 5.42
C VAL A 166 -3.14 -14.45 5.52
N ASP A 167 -2.71 -15.26 4.54
CA ASP A 167 -1.34 -15.80 4.49
C ASP A 167 -0.30 -14.67 4.54
N LEU A 168 -0.55 -13.57 3.80
CA LEU A 168 0.33 -12.41 3.81
C LEU A 168 0.36 -11.70 5.18
N ILE A 169 -0.79 -11.61 5.86
CA ILE A 169 -0.87 -11.08 7.23
C ILE A 169 -0.07 -11.94 8.20
N GLU A 170 -0.26 -13.26 8.17
CA GLU A 170 0.47 -14.20 9.02
C GLU A 170 1.98 -14.13 8.77
N TRP A 171 2.39 -14.10 7.50
CA TRP A 171 3.81 -13.98 7.13
C TRP A 171 4.43 -12.69 7.66
N CYS A 172 3.77 -11.53 7.49
CA CYS A 172 4.30 -10.26 7.98
C CYS A 172 4.41 -10.23 9.50
N SER A 173 3.48 -10.87 10.22
CA SER A 173 3.51 -10.92 11.69
C SER A 173 4.76 -11.58 12.26
N THR A 174 5.42 -12.45 11.49
CA THR A 174 6.61 -13.18 11.91
C THR A 174 7.90 -12.71 11.24
N ARG A 175 7.85 -12.24 9.99
CA ARG A 175 9.03 -11.91 9.18
C ARG A 175 9.25 -10.41 8.96
N ALA A 176 8.18 -9.62 8.93
CA ALA A 176 8.25 -8.18 8.65
C ALA A 176 7.36 -7.41 9.65
N PRO A 177 7.69 -7.44 10.96
CA PRO A 177 6.80 -6.97 12.03
C PRO A 177 6.49 -5.47 12.02
N LYS A 178 7.26 -4.66 11.26
CA LYS A 178 7.00 -3.22 11.08
C LYS A 178 6.14 -2.93 9.84
N TRP A 179 5.80 -3.93 9.05
CA TRP A 179 4.93 -3.80 7.89
C TRP A 179 3.46 -3.88 8.31
N ASN A 180 2.63 -3.00 7.76
CA ASN A 180 1.17 -3.09 7.91
C ASN A 180 0.63 -3.97 6.76
N PRO A 181 0.24 -5.23 7.03
CA PRO A 181 -0.05 -6.21 5.98
C PRO A 181 -1.41 -6.02 5.29
N ILE A 182 -2.22 -5.08 5.78
CA ILE A 182 -3.52 -4.75 5.22
C ILE A 182 -3.86 -3.29 5.52
N SER A 183 -4.58 -2.65 4.60
CA SER A 183 -5.25 -1.37 4.80
C SER A 183 -6.72 -1.54 4.47
N VAL A 184 -7.54 -1.83 5.49
CA VAL A 184 -9.00 -1.94 5.35
C VAL A 184 -9.57 -0.60 4.87
N SER A 185 -10.23 -0.59 3.72
CA SER A 185 -10.42 0.61 2.91
C SER A 185 -11.89 0.95 2.65
N GLY A 186 -12.40 1.99 3.34
CA GLY A 186 -13.70 2.62 3.04
C GLY A 186 -13.67 3.56 1.82
N TYR A 187 -12.51 4.11 1.48
CA TYR A 187 -12.35 5.13 0.42
C TYR A 187 -13.00 4.73 -0.91
N HIS A 188 -12.71 3.53 -1.43
CA HIS A 188 -13.24 3.09 -2.72
C HIS A 188 -14.76 2.86 -2.68
N ILE A 189 -15.29 2.42 -1.54
CA ILE A 189 -16.73 2.24 -1.33
C ILE A 189 -17.42 3.61 -1.35
N ARG A 190 -16.77 4.62 -0.75
CA ARG A 190 -17.25 6.01 -0.79
C ARG A 190 -17.21 6.60 -2.19
N GLU A 191 -16.12 6.43 -2.92
CA GLU A 191 -15.99 6.91 -4.31
C GLU A 191 -16.97 6.19 -5.26
N ALA A 192 -17.38 4.96 -4.94
CA ALA A 192 -18.44 4.25 -5.65
C ALA A 192 -19.86 4.76 -5.32
N GLY A 193 -20.00 5.74 -4.41
CA GLY A 193 -21.25 6.44 -4.12
C GLY A 193 -21.90 6.10 -2.78
N SER A 194 -21.19 5.47 -1.84
CA SER A 194 -21.74 5.22 -0.51
C SER A 194 -21.90 6.50 0.32
N THR A 195 -22.77 6.43 1.34
CA THR A 195 -22.88 7.44 2.39
C THR A 195 -21.92 7.14 3.54
N ALA A 196 -21.68 8.12 4.43
CA ALA A 196 -20.77 7.90 5.57
C ALA A 196 -21.18 6.73 6.48
N PRO A 197 -22.48 6.53 6.80
CA PRO A 197 -22.89 5.35 7.56
C PRO A 197 -22.62 4.02 6.84
N GLN A 198 -22.69 3.97 5.51
CA GLN A 198 -22.40 2.77 4.72
C GLN A 198 -20.90 2.49 4.56
N GLU A 199 -20.07 3.54 4.61
CA GLU A 199 -18.61 3.41 4.59
C GLU A 199 -18.06 2.87 5.92
N ILE A 200 -18.70 3.26 7.04
CA ILE A 200 -18.25 2.92 8.40
C ILE A 200 -18.89 1.61 8.91
N GLY A 201 -20.15 1.33 8.54
CA GLY A 201 -20.94 0.19 9.03
C GLY A 201 -20.76 -1.07 8.20
#